data_AF-A0A7V3E768-F1
#
_entry.id   AF-A0A7V3E768-F1
#
_cell.length_a   1.000
_cell.length_b   1.000
_cell.length_c   1.000
_cell.angle_alpha   90.00
_cell.angle_beta   90.00
_cell.angle_gamma   90.00
#
_symmetry.space_group_name_H-M   'P 1'
#
loop_
_entity.id
_entity.type
_entity.pdbx_description
1 polymer ?
#
loop_
_entity_poly.entity_id
_entity_poly.type
_entity_poly.pdbx_seq_one_letter_code
_entity_poly.pdbx_strand_id
1 'polypeptide(L)'
;MKTFPRKLSNAELNLLLLLLPENKPGFSKYRKLINEYYLIGEGRFGEGNCFLGKPGDEVELEISSSPILTSGLIKTDKVTFEISINEVQDEKIEFSISPYPDENEVYKVEKVITLSDWLPGQKSPDGNRVKLFPIDGINYILAIAPVEHKIWLYERSSGINYPIPVSNFYNELLRLKRETRNEVYKNPNKLFDDLESFEESEIILAFLLYCKYKRRFNFDYLMDKFLTEPKKKKSLFSFFRRK
;
A
#
# COMPACT_ATOMS: atom_id res chain seq x y z
N MET A 1 -20.87 12.47 23.94
CA MET A 1 -19.44 12.30 24.22
C MET A 1 -19.11 10.83 24.02
N LYS A 2 -18.22 10.48 23.09
CA LYS A 2 -17.76 9.09 22.92
C LYS A 2 -16.96 8.72 24.16
N THR A 3 -17.33 7.65 24.85
CA THR A 3 -16.60 7.12 26.00
C THR A 3 -15.65 6.02 25.52
N PHE A 4 -14.39 6.08 25.97
CA PHE A 4 -13.37 5.08 25.71
C PHE A 4 -12.93 4.43 27.03
N PRO A 5 -12.52 3.15 27.04
CA PRO A 5 -12.54 2.24 25.90
C PRO A 5 -13.96 1.70 25.60
N ARG A 6 -14.28 1.45 24.33
CA ARG A 6 -15.53 0.79 23.93
C ARG A 6 -15.30 -0.26 22.86
N LYS A 7 -16.24 -1.18 22.67
CA LYS A 7 -16.24 -2.05 21.49
C LYS A 7 -16.59 -1.25 20.23
N LEU A 8 -16.10 -1.70 19.09
CA LEU A 8 -16.58 -1.26 17.79
C LEU A 8 -18.10 -1.50 17.71
N SER A 9 -18.82 -0.54 17.16
CA SER A 9 -20.22 -0.74 16.79
C SER A 9 -20.30 -1.75 15.65
N ASN A 10 -21.48 -2.34 15.45
CA ASN A 10 -21.69 -3.28 14.35
C ASN A 10 -21.41 -2.63 12.98
N ALA A 11 -21.73 -1.34 12.81
CA ALA A 11 -21.47 -0.62 11.57
C ALA A 11 -19.96 -0.47 11.32
N GLU A 12 -19.18 -0.05 12.32
CA GLU A 12 -17.72 0.06 12.21
C GLU A 12 -17.07 -1.30 11.92
N LEU A 13 -17.44 -2.32 12.70
CA LEU A 13 -16.90 -3.67 12.55
C LEU A 13 -17.16 -4.22 11.15
N ASN A 14 -18.40 -4.14 10.67
CA ASN A 14 -18.77 -4.65 9.35
C ASN A 14 -18.01 -3.92 8.23
N LEU A 15 -17.90 -2.60 8.32
CA LEU A 15 -17.16 -1.79 7.34
C LEU A 15 -15.67 -2.17 7.29
N LEU A 16 -15.01 -2.34 8.44
CA LEU A 16 -13.61 -2.75 8.50
C LEU A 16 -13.41 -4.17 7.94
N LEU A 17 -14.30 -5.11 8.28
CA LEU A 17 -14.17 -6.51 7.84
C LEU A 17 -14.38 -6.70 6.33
N LEU A 18 -15.06 -5.77 5.66
CA LEU A 18 -15.19 -5.77 4.19
C LEU A 18 -13.87 -5.51 3.47
N LEU A 19 -12.87 -4.91 4.14
CA LEU A 19 -11.53 -4.72 3.60
C LEU A 19 -10.58 -5.87 3.95
N LEU A 20 -11.01 -6.88 4.68
CA LEU A 20 -10.14 -7.92 5.25
C LEU A 20 -10.62 -9.32 4.85
N PRO A 21 -10.37 -9.80 3.62
CA PRO A 21 -10.91 -11.06 3.12
C PRO A 21 -10.58 -12.27 4.01
N GLU A 22 -11.58 -13.11 4.28
CA GLU A 22 -11.45 -14.31 5.11
C GLU A 22 -10.59 -15.41 4.48
N ASN A 23 -10.58 -15.47 3.15
CA ASN A 23 -9.88 -16.48 2.37
C ASN A 23 -8.38 -16.20 2.19
N LYS A 24 -7.86 -15.10 2.76
CA LYS A 24 -6.46 -14.69 2.65
C LYS A 24 -5.77 -14.74 4.02
N PRO A 25 -4.77 -15.63 4.21
CA PRO A 25 -4.21 -15.92 5.52
C PRO A 25 -3.57 -14.72 6.21
N GLY A 26 -3.01 -13.77 5.44
CA GLY A 26 -2.42 -12.55 5.97
C GLY A 26 -3.38 -11.67 6.76
N PHE A 27 -4.68 -11.69 6.44
CA PHE A 27 -5.68 -10.88 7.14
C PHE A 27 -6.22 -11.55 8.42
N SER A 28 -5.93 -12.83 8.66
CA SER A 28 -6.46 -13.58 9.81
C SER A 28 -6.11 -12.91 11.16
N LYS A 29 -4.86 -12.48 11.34
CA LYS A 29 -4.43 -11.73 12.52
C LYS A 29 -5.25 -10.46 12.70
N TYR A 30 -5.40 -9.66 11.65
CA TYR A 30 -6.14 -8.39 11.72
C TYR A 30 -7.62 -8.60 12.03
N ARG A 31 -8.27 -9.57 11.38
CA ARG A 31 -9.67 -9.93 11.68
C ARG A 31 -9.82 -10.33 13.14
N LYS A 32 -8.91 -11.15 13.68
CA LYS A 32 -8.92 -11.55 15.10
C LYS A 32 -8.80 -10.32 16.01
N LEU A 33 -7.77 -9.50 15.80
CA LEU A 33 -7.52 -8.33 16.63
C LEU A 33 -8.68 -7.32 16.58
N ILE A 34 -9.26 -7.06 15.42
CA ILE A 34 -10.40 -6.15 15.27
C ILE A 34 -11.63 -6.61 16.06
N ASN A 35 -11.87 -7.92 16.14
CA ASN A 35 -12.96 -8.47 16.96
C ASN A 35 -12.65 -8.41 18.48
N GLU A 36 -11.39 -8.65 18.86
CA GLU A 36 -10.98 -8.75 20.26
C GLU A 36 -10.68 -7.39 20.92
N TYR A 37 -10.19 -6.42 20.16
CA TYR A 37 -9.76 -5.12 20.67
C TYR A 37 -10.92 -4.18 20.99
N TYR A 38 -10.57 -3.06 21.62
CA TYR A 38 -11.43 -1.96 21.99
C TYR A 38 -10.94 -0.72 21.28
N LEU A 39 -11.87 0.15 20.91
CA LEU A 39 -11.58 1.51 20.52
C LEU A 39 -11.08 2.27 21.77
N ILE A 40 -9.81 2.65 21.76
CA ILE A 40 -9.11 3.26 22.92
C ILE A 40 -9.01 4.78 22.81
N GLY A 41 -9.18 5.35 21.62
CA GLY A 41 -9.19 6.79 21.41
C GLY A 41 -9.15 7.19 19.95
N GLU A 42 -9.17 8.51 19.73
CA GLU A 42 -9.06 9.13 18.41
C GLU A 42 -7.60 9.50 18.11
N GLY A 43 -7.26 9.49 16.82
CA GLY A 43 -5.94 9.86 16.33
C GLY A 43 -5.82 11.33 15.95
N ARG A 44 -4.74 11.68 15.25
CA ARG A 44 -4.39 13.08 14.94
C ARG A 44 -5.30 13.74 13.90
N PHE A 45 -6.02 12.94 13.11
CA PHE A 45 -6.77 13.43 11.94
C PHE A 45 -8.26 13.71 12.22
N GLY A 46 -8.65 13.73 13.50
CA GLY A 46 -10.01 14.09 13.92
C GLY A 46 -11.00 12.93 13.82
N GLU A 47 -12.29 13.27 13.74
CA GLU A 47 -13.37 12.28 13.80
C GLU A 47 -13.24 11.20 12.72
N GLY A 48 -13.24 9.96 13.17
CA GLY A 48 -13.13 8.78 12.31
C GLY A 48 -11.73 8.23 12.13
N ASN A 49 -10.68 8.93 12.57
CA ASN A 49 -9.34 8.35 12.75
C ASN A 49 -9.20 7.83 14.18
N CYS A 50 -8.95 6.54 14.33
CA CYS A 50 -9.21 5.80 15.55
C CYS A 50 -8.14 4.74 15.82
N PHE A 51 -7.94 4.42 17.09
CA PHE A 51 -7.03 3.37 17.53
C PHE A 51 -7.77 2.24 18.22
N LEU A 52 -7.46 1.01 17.80
CA LEU A 52 -7.84 -0.22 18.49
C LEU A 52 -6.66 -0.71 19.34
N GLY A 53 -6.95 -1.11 20.58
CA GLY A 53 -5.99 -1.71 21.50
C GLY A 53 -6.68 -2.45 22.65
N LYS A 54 -5.91 -2.78 23.68
CA LYS A 54 -6.44 -3.36 24.92
C LYS A 54 -6.97 -2.26 25.85
N PRO A 55 -7.94 -2.57 26.72
CA PRO A 55 -8.37 -1.63 27.75
C PRO A 55 -7.18 -1.17 28.61
N GLY A 56 -7.02 0.15 28.76
CA GLY A 56 -5.92 0.76 29.51
C GLY A 56 -4.71 1.17 28.65
N ASP A 57 -4.67 0.80 27.37
CA ASP A 57 -3.66 1.30 26.45
C ASP A 57 -3.89 2.80 26.14
N GLU A 58 -2.80 3.57 26.05
CA GLU A 58 -2.84 4.98 25.67
C GLU A 58 -2.55 5.19 24.17
N VAL A 59 -3.16 6.23 23.60
CA VAL A 59 -2.89 6.65 22.21
C VAL A 59 -1.65 7.55 22.19
N GLU A 60 -0.58 7.05 21.60
CA GLU A 60 0.69 7.76 21.51
C GLU A 60 0.76 8.60 20.23
N LEU A 61 0.24 9.82 20.31
CA LEU A 61 0.23 10.77 19.20
C LEU A 61 1.59 11.43 18.95
N GLU A 62 2.72 10.91 19.42
CA GLU A 62 4.06 11.39 19.05
C GLU A 62 4.72 10.49 17.99
N ILE A 63 4.30 9.22 17.93
CA ILE A 63 4.81 8.23 16.98
C ILE A 63 4.17 8.47 15.61
N SER A 64 4.94 8.26 14.54
CA SER A 64 4.39 8.31 13.18
C SER A 64 3.51 7.09 12.92
N SER A 65 2.37 7.30 12.27
CA SER A 65 1.47 6.21 11.85
C SER A 65 2.22 5.08 11.13
N SER A 66 1.87 3.84 11.45
CA SER A 66 2.34 2.67 10.71
C SER A 66 1.89 2.72 9.25
N PRO A 67 2.56 1.99 8.35
CA PRO A 67 2.13 1.91 6.96
C PRO A 67 0.69 1.40 6.83
N ILE A 68 -0.03 1.89 5.84
CA ILE A 68 -1.36 1.36 5.49
C ILE A 68 -1.23 -0.10 5.09
N LEU A 69 -1.95 -0.98 5.78
CA LEU A 69 -2.12 -2.39 5.40
C LEU A 69 -3.02 -2.46 4.16
N THR A 70 -4.19 -1.84 4.25
CA THR A 70 -5.17 -1.79 3.17
C THR A 70 -6.05 -0.55 3.27
N SER A 71 -6.60 -0.13 2.15
CA SER A 71 -7.63 0.90 2.07
C SER A 71 -8.64 0.57 0.99
N GLY A 72 -9.77 1.25 1.02
CA GLY A 72 -10.83 1.02 0.06
C GLY A 72 -11.98 2.00 0.15
N LEU A 73 -12.82 1.96 -0.88
CA LEU A 73 -14.07 2.68 -0.95
C LEU A 73 -15.22 1.67 -0.85
N ILE A 74 -16.14 1.88 0.09
CA ILE A 74 -17.38 1.11 0.21
C ILE A 74 -18.54 2.00 -0.21
N LYS A 75 -19.11 1.70 -1.37
CA LYS A 75 -20.33 2.36 -1.86
C LYS A 75 -21.53 1.65 -1.29
N THR A 76 -22.41 2.44 -0.69
CA THR A 76 -23.69 1.98 -0.12
C THR A 76 -24.83 2.75 -0.77
N ASP A 77 -26.05 2.33 -0.47
CA ASP A 77 -27.28 3.01 -0.88
C ASP A 77 -27.41 4.46 -0.36
N LYS A 78 -26.63 4.84 0.65
CA LYS A 78 -26.73 6.15 1.33
C LYS A 78 -25.47 6.99 1.20
N VAL A 79 -24.31 6.37 1.29
CA VAL A 79 -23.02 7.07 1.38
C VAL A 79 -21.87 6.22 0.83
N THR A 80 -20.79 6.88 0.43
CA THR A 80 -19.52 6.20 0.13
C THR A 80 -18.56 6.40 1.30
N PHE A 81 -18.12 5.30 1.90
CA PHE A 81 -17.11 5.30 2.95
C PHE A 81 -15.72 5.13 2.33
N GLU A 82 -14.80 6.01 2.69
CA GLU A 82 -13.36 5.82 2.53
C GLU A 82 -12.78 5.26 3.82
N ILE A 83 -12.11 4.12 3.70
CA ILE A 83 -11.58 3.38 4.85
C ILE A 83 -10.11 3.10 4.64
N SER A 84 -9.32 3.29 5.69
CA SER A 84 -7.94 2.80 5.74
C SER A 84 -7.70 2.03 7.04
N ILE A 85 -6.89 0.98 6.95
CA ILE A 85 -6.46 0.16 8.07
C ILE A 85 -4.95 0.10 8.00
N ASN A 86 -4.27 0.46 9.09
CA ASN A 86 -2.82 0.44 9.13
C ASN A 86 -2.31 -0.90 9.68
N GLU A 87 -1.02 -1.15 9.47
CA GLU A 87 -0.33 -2.29 10.05
C GLU A 87 -0.33 -2.21 11.58
N VAL A 88 -0.28 -3.37 12.25
CA VAL A 88 -0.19 -3.41 13.72
C VAL A 88 1.14 -2.78 14.13
N GLN A 89 1.09 -1.82 15.04
CA GLN A 89 2.26 -1.18 15.66
C GLN A 89 2.03 -1.07 17.15
N ASP A 90 3.00 -1.52 17.95
CA ASP A 90 2.94 -1.50 19.41
C ASP A 90 1.63 -2.11 19.96
N GLU A 91 1.23 -3.26 19.38
CA GLU A 91 0.00 -4.00 19.69
C GLU A 91 -1.30 -3.19 19.51
N LYS A 92 -1.26 -2.13 18.70
CA LYS A 92 -2.42 -1.29 18.34
C LYS A 92 -2.66 -1.32 16.84
N ILE A 93 -3.90 -1.05 16.43
CA ILE A 93 -4.28 -0.87 15.03
C ILE A 93 -4.87 0.53 14.88
N GLU A 94 -4.22 1.36 14.06
CA GLU A 94 -4.82 2.61 13.59
C GLU A 94 -5.73 2.31 12.38
N PHE A 95 -6.90 2.94 12.34
CA PHE A 95 -7.79 2.90 11.19
C PHE A 95 -8.47 4.26 10.97
N SER A 96 -9.01 4.46 9.78
CA SER A 96 -9.90 5.58 9.50
C SER A 96 -11.17 5.14 8.78
N ILE A 97 -12.31 5.77 9.10
CA ILE A 97 -13.57 5.65 8.37
C ILE A 97 -14.12 7.06 8.13
N SER A 98 -14.29 7.45 6.86
CA SER A 98 -14.80 8.75 6.46
C SER A 98 -15.90 8.64 5.40
N PRO A 99 -17.10 9.22 5.59
CA PRO A 99 -17.57 9.82 6.85
C PRO A 99 -17.74 8.76 7.93
N TYR A 100 -17.82 9.18 9.20
CA TYR A 100 -18.05 8.25 10.30
C TYR A 100 -19.46 7.63 10.22
N PRO A 101 -19.63 6.31 10.44
CA PRO A 101 -20.93 5.67 10.31
C PRO A 101 -21.87 6.05 11.46
N ASP A 102 -23.15 6.27 11.13
CA ASP A 102 -24.21 6.37 12.12
C ASP A 102 -24.58 4.97 12.61
N GLU A 103 -24.51 4.75 13.92
CA GLU A 103 -24.77 3.46 14.55
C GLU A 103 -26.23 3.02 14.44
N ASN A 104 -27.15 3.94 14.17
CA ASN A 104 -28.58 3.65 13.99
C ASN A 104 -28.95 3.36 12.53
N GLU A 105 -28.02 3.58 11.61
CA GLU A 105 -28.23 3.38 10.18
C GLU A 105 -27.80 1.99 9.74
N VAL A 106 -28.64 1.35 8.93
CA VAL A 106 -28.26 0.13 8.20
C VAL A 106 -27.86 0.53 6.79
N TYR A 107 -26.65 0.15 6.40
CA TYR A 107 -26.08 0.42 5.09
C TYR A 107 -26.14 -0.82 4.22
N LYS A 108 -26.77 -0.71 3.04
CA LYS A 108 -26.74 -1.77 2.04
C LYS A 108 -25.54 -1.56 1.12
N VAL A 109 -24.57 -2.47 1.19
CA VAL A 109 -23.37 -2.41 0.36
C VAL A 109 -23.71 -2.69 -1.10
N GLU A 110 -23.34 -1.77 -1.98
CA GLU A 110 -23.50 -1.89 -3.43
C GLU A 110 -22.20 -2.33 -4.10
N LYS A 111 -21.07 -1.77 -3.65
CA LYS A 111 -19.75 -2.07 -4.21
C LYS A 111 -18.64 -1.84 -3.19
N VAL A 112 -17.67 -2.75 -3.16
CA VAL A 112 -16.42 -2.58 -2.43
C VAL A 112 -15.29 -2.43 -3.46
N ILE A 113 -14.50 -1.36 -3.35
CA ILE A 113 -13.32 -1.10 -4.18
C ILE A 113 -12.11 -1.13 -3.27
N THR A 114 -11.36 -2.22 -3.29
CA THR A 114 -10.17 -2.39 -2.44
C THR A 114 -9.13 -3.26 -3.13
N LEU A 115 -7.86 -3.05 -2.78
CA LEU A 115 -6.77 -3.93 -3.21
C LEU A 115 -6.79 -5.27 -2.48
N SER A 116 -7.51 -5.40 -1.36
CA SER A 116 -7.45 -6.59 -0.52
C SER A 116 -7.81 -7.89 -1.25
N ASP A 117 -8.71 -7.85 -2.23
CA ASP A 117 -9.11 -9.02 -3.03
C ASP A 117 -8.33 -9.20 -4.32
N TRP A 118 -7.54 -8.20 -4.73
CA TRP A 118 -6.84 -8.24 -6.01
C TRP A 118 -5.85 -9.41 -6.07
N LEU A 119 -5.74 -10.01 -7.25
CA LEU A 119 -4.78 -11.06 -7.58
C LEU A 119 -4.00 -10.72 -8.87
N PRO A 120 -2.73 -11.13 -8.98
CA PRO A 120 -1.95 -10.97 -10.21
C PRO A 120 -2.68 -11.50 -11.45
N GLY A 121 -2.68 -10.70 -12.51
CA GLY A 121 -3.35 -10.98 -13.78
C GLY A 121 -4.75 -10.38 -13.89
N GLN A 122 -5.33 -9.90 -12.79
CA GLN A 122 -6.59 -9.16 -12.81
C GLN A 122 -6.37 -7.69 -13.18
N LYS A 123 -7.44 -7.06 -13.70
CA LYS A 123 -7.55 -5.60 -13.73
C LYS A 123 -7.48 -5.04 -12.31
N SER A 124 -7.14 -3.77 -12.16
CA SER A 124 -7.18 -3.07 -10.87
C SER A 124 -8.60 -3.12 -10.27
N PRO A 125 -8.78 -2.86 -8.97
CA PRO A 125 -10.11 -2.73 -8.37
C PRO A 125 -11.02 -1.70 -9.06
N ASP A 126 -10.42 -0.70 -9.69
CA ASP A 126 -11.11 0.34 -10.47
C ASP A 126 -11.37 -0.09 -11.93
N GLY A 127 -10.83 -1.22 -12.37
CA GLY A 127 -11.12 -1.83 -13.68
C GLY A 127 -10.12 -1.49 -14.79
N ASN A 128 -8.95 -0.93 -14.47
CA ASN A 128 -7.92 -0.60 -15.45
C ASN A 128 -6.80 -1.65 -15.51
N ARG A 129 -5.93 -1.50 -16.50
CA ARG A 129 -4.80 -2.40 -16.73
C ARG A 129 -3.74 -2.21 -15.64
N VAL A 130 -3.18 -3.33 -15.18
CA VAL A 130 -2.08 -3.37 -14.22
C VAL A 130 -0.86 -3.96 -14.91
N LYS A 131 0.31 -3.30 -14.77
CA LYS A 131 1.61 -3.87 -15.13
C LYS A 131 2.19 -4.61 -13.94
N LEU A 132 2.80 -5.76 -14.20
CA LEU A 132 3.33 -6.67 -13.18
C LEU A 132 4.84 -6.82 -13.35
N PHE A 133 5.56 -6.72 -12.24
CA PHE A 133 7.01 -6.80 -12.16
C PHE A 133 7.37 -7.86 -11.11
N PRO A 134 7.77 -9.08 -11.51
CA PRO A 134 8.19 -10.12 -10.59
C PRO A 134 9.46 -9.70 -9.83
N ILE A 135 9.39 -9.63 -8.50
CA ILE A 135 10.53 -9.23 -7.66
C ILE A 135 11.33 -10.45 -7.21
N ASP A 136 10.65 -11.44 -6.65
CA ASP A 136 11.21 -12.72 -6.21
C ASP A 136 10.39 -13.87 -6.81
N GLY A 137 10.51 -14.03 -8.14
CA GLY A 137 9.71 -14.99 -8.89
C GLY A 137 8.20 -14.78 -8.68
N ILE A 138 7.53 -15.80 -8.16
CA ILE A 138 6.07 -15.79 -7.92
C ILE A 138 5.68 -15.40 -6.49
N ASN A 139 6.65 -15.18 -5.60
CA ASN A 139 6.39 -14.90 -4.19
C ASN A 139 6.02 -13.44 -3.95
N TYR A 140 6.69 -12.54 -4.67
CA TYR A 140 6.48 -11.10 -4.58
C TYR A 140 6.36 -10.50 -5.98
N ILE A 141 5.25 -9.81 -6.24
CA ILE A 141 4.97 -9.15 -7.51
C ILE A 141 4.66 -7.68 -7.22
N LEU A 142 5.48 -6.79 -7.76
CA LEU A 142 5.17 -5.36 -7.76
C LEU A 142 4.16 -5.09 -8.88
N ALA A 143 3.08 -4.42 -8.53
CA ALA A 143 2.01 -4.07 -9.44
C ALA A 143 1.90 -2.55 -9.55
N ILE A 144 1.78 -2.06 -10.79
CA ILE A 144 1.61 -0.65 -11.10
C ILE A 144 0.36 -0.50 -11.96
N ALA A 145 -0.61 0.30 -11.49
CA ALA A 145 -1.80 0.67 -12.23
C ALA A 145 -1.67 2.14 -12.68
N PRO A 146 -1.30 2.39 -13.95
CA PRO A 146 -0.94 3.73 -14.39
C PRO A 146 -2.10 4.71 -14.37
N VAL A 147 -3.31 4.27 -14.73
CA VAL A 147 -4.48 5.17 -14.82
C VAL A 147 -4.88 5.71 -13.46
N GLU A 148 -4.75 4.90 -12.40
CA GLU A 148 -5.10 5.27 -11.03
C GLU A 148 -3.94 5.86 -10.24
N HIS A 149 -2.74 5.93 -10.83
CA HIS A 149 -1.51 6.31 -10.13
C HIS A 149 -1.29 5.47 -8.86
N LYS A 150 -1.53 4.15 -8.93
CA LYS A 150 -1.40 3.23 -7.78
C LYS A 150 -0.25 2.25 -7.98
N ILE A 151 0.45 1.98 -6.88
CA ILE A 151 1.54 1.00 -6.80
C ILE A 151 1.29 0.14 -5.57
N TRP A 152 1.43 -1.18 -5.68
CA TRP A 152 1.35 -2.09 -4.54
C TRP A 152 2.23 -3.32 -4.73
N LEU A 153 2.60 -3.96 -3.62
CA LEU A 153 3.31 -5.23 -3.61
C LEU A 153 2.32 -6.34 -3.25
N TYR A 154 2.16 -7.32 -4.13
CA TYR A 154 1.48 -8.56 -3.80
C TYR A 154 2.46 -9.57 -3.18
N GLU A 155 2.14 -10.07 -1.99
CA GLU A 155 2.84 -11.18 -1.34
C GLU A 155 1.98 -12.44 -1.42
N ARG A 156 2.50 -13.49 -2.06
CA ARG A 156 1.75 -14.72 -2.31
C ARG A 156 1.44 -15.51 -1.03
N SER A 157 2.37 -15.57 -0.09
CA SER A 157 2.24 -16.38 1.13
C SER A 157 1.10 -15.88 2.03
N SER A 158 0.95 -14.56 2.17
CA SER A 158 -0.10 -13.92 2.96
C SER A 158 -1.35 -13.61 2.12
N GLY A 159 -1.19 -13.43 0.81
CA GLY A 159 -2.22 -12.94 -0.09
C GLY A 159 -2.47 -11.43 -0.01
N ILE A 160 -1.68 -10.70 0.78
CA ILE A 160 -1.86 -9.25 0.99
C ILE A 160 -1.30 -8.46 -0.20
N ASN A 161 -2.01 -7.38 -0.53
CA ASN A 161 -1.55 -6.34 -1.43
C ASN A 161 -1.17 -5.11 -0.62
N TYR A 162 0.13 -4.88 -0.42
CA TYR A 162 0.65 -3.78 0.37
C TYR A 162 0.74 -2.50 -0.48
N PRO A 163 -0.07 -1.47 -0.19
CA PRO A 163 -0.01 -0.21 -0.93
C PRO A 163 1.35 0.47 -0.75
N ILE A 164 1.91 0.99 -1.83
CA ILE A 164 3.19 1.71 -1.84
C ILE A 164 2.91 3.19 -2.15
N PRO A 165 3.31 4.13 -1.27
CA PRO A 165 3.17 5.55 -1.55
C PRO A 165 4.00 5.96 -2.77
N VAL A 166 3.33 6.50 -3.78
CA VAL A 166 3.91 6.90 -5.07
C VAL A 166 5.10 7.85 -4.90
N SER A 167 4.95 8.89 -4.08
CA SER A 167 5.98 9.90 -3.88
C SER A 167 7.29 9.29 -3.38
N ASN A 168 7.20 8.34 -2.44
CA ASN A 168 8.36 7.64 -1.91
C ASN A 168 9.03 6.75 -2.97
N PHE A 169 8.26 6.01 -3.75
CA PHE A 169 8.78 5.16 -4.82
C PHE A 169 9.43 5.99 -5.93
N TYR A 170 8.75 7.03 -6.40
CA TYR A 170 9.23 7.91 -7.47
C TYR A 170 10.54 8.61 -7.11
N ASN A 171 10.71 9.02 -5.84
CA ASN A 171 11.96 9.62 -5.37
C ASN A 171 13.16 8.68 -5.53
N GLU A 172 12.99 7.37 -5.29
CA GLU A 172 14.08 6.40 -5.48
C GLU A 172 14.38 6.13 -6.95
N LEU A 173 13.34 6.10 -7.80
CA LEU A 173 13.51 5.99 -9.25
C LEU A 173 14.32 7.16 -9.82
N LEU A 174 14.02 8.39 -9.39
CA LEU A 174 14.76 9.59 -9.80
C LEU A 174 16.23 9.53 -9.35
N ARG A 175 16.49 9.03 -8.14
CA ARG A 175 17.85 8.88 -7.61
C ARG A 175 18.70 7.94 -8.46
N LEU A 176 18.11 6.89 -9.03
CA LEU A 176 18.81 5.94 -9.90
C LEU A 176 19.27 6.56 -11.22
N LYS A 177 18.44 7.40 -11.84
CA LYS A 177 18.75 8.03 -13.14
C LYS A 177 19.84 9.10 -13.05
N ARG A 178 20.32 9.45 -11.85
CA ARG A 178 21.25 10.57 -11.59
C ARG A 178 20.77 11.89 -12.21
N GLU A 179 19.47 12.01 -12.49
CA GLU A 179 18.88 13.26 -12.96
C GLU A 179 18.99 14.27 -11.82
N THR A 180 19.75 15.33 -12.07
CA THR A 180 19.97 16.42 -11.11
C THR A 180 18.64 17.05 -10.73
N ARG A 181 18.53 17.41 -9.44
CA ARG A 181 17.34 17.92 -8.74
C ARG A 181 16.57 19.10 -9.34
N ASN A 182 16.91 19.61 -10.51
CA ASN A 182 16.59 20.99 -10.86
C ASN A 182 15.41 21.22 -11.81
N GLU A 183 14.82 20.21 -12.47
CA GLU A 183 13.63 20.47 -13.33
C GLU A 183 12.49 19.42 -13.24
N VAL A 184 12.78 18.17 -12.85
CA VAL A 184 11.84 17.03 -12.95
C VAL A 184 11.02 16.77 -11.68
N TYR A 185 11.35 17.43 -10.56
CA TYR A 185 10.63 17.30 -9.26
C TYR A 185 9.19 17.82 -9.25
N LYS A 186 8.66 18.32 -10.37
CA LYS A 186 7.34 18.95 -10.40
C LYS A 186 6.17 18.00 -10.65
N ASN A 187 6.40 16.74 -11.08
CA ASN A 187 5.28 15.85 -11.39
C ASN A 187 5.58 14.36 -11.14
N PRO A 188 5.23 13.78 -9.97
CA PRO A 188 5.32 12.34 -9.72
C PRO A 188 4.45 11.50 -10.66
N ASN A 189 3.46 12.12 -11.34
CA ASN A 189 2.63 11.42 -12.31
C ASN A 189 3.40 11.02 -13.57
N LYS A 190 4.58 11.61 -13.82
CA LYS A 190 5.44 11.27 -14.97
C LYS A 190 5.78 9.79 -15.04
N LEU A 191 5.94 9.12 -13.89
CA LEU A 191 6.13 7.66 -13.83
C LEU A 191 5.00 6.91 -14.53
N PHE A 192 3.76 7.36 -14.35
CA PHE A 192 2.59 6.67 -14.87
C PHE A 192 2.30 7.08 -16.32
N ASP A 193 2.50 8.36 -16.63
CA ASP A 193 2.33 8.90 -17.99
C ASP A 193 3.27 8.22 -19.00
N ASP A 194 4.48 7.85 -18.56
CA ASP A 194 5.53 7.31 -19.41
C ASP A 194 6.15 6.02 -18.85
N LEU A 195 5.33 5.14 -18.26
CA LEU A 195 5.82 3.91 -17.64
C LEU A 195 6.53 2.98 -18.64
N GLU A 196 6.24 3.09 -19.94
CA GLU A 196 6.90 2.29 -20.99
C GLU A 196 8.34 2.74 -21.29
N SER A 197 8.78 3.93 -20.88
CA SER A 197 10.15 4.39 -21.10
C SER A 197 11.16 3.86 -20.09
N PHE A 198 10.69 3.21 -19.02
CA PHE A 198 11.53 2.61 -17.98
C PHE A 198 11.79 1.13 -18.28
N GLU A 199 13.04 0.70 -18.14
CA GLU A 199 13.36 -0.72 -18.21
C GLU A 199 12.83 -1.45 -16.95
N GLU A 200 12.44 -2.71 -17.10
CA GLU A 200 11.93 -3.53 -15.98
C GLU A 200 12.91 -3.57 -14.81
N SER A 201 14.21 -3.70 -15.10
CA SER A 201 15.30 -3.70 -14.13
C SER A 201 15.39 -2.38 -13.34
N GLU A 202 15.05 -1.24 -13.95
CA GLU A 202 15.06 0.07 -13.30
C GLU A 202 13.90 0.20 -12.32
N ILE A 203 12.71 -0.27 -12.71
CA ILE A 203 11.53 -0.31 -11.84
C ILE A 203 11.78 -1.23 -10.64
N ILE A 204 12.33 -2.42 -10.87
CA ILE A 204 12.66 -3.37 -9.80
C ILE A 204 13.73 -2.80 -8.87
N LEU A 205 14.80 -2.23 -9.41
CA LEU A 205 15.87 -1.65 -8.58
C LEU A 205 15.37 -0.46 -7.75
N ALA A 206 14.49 0.39 -8.30
CA ALA A 206 13.86 1.48 -7.57
C ALA A 206 13.01 0.95 -6.41
N PHE A 207 12.27 -0.14 -6.64
CA PHE A 207 11.51 -0.82 -5.60
C PHE A 207 12.39 -1.36 -4.48
N LEU A 208 13.46 -2.07 -4.82
CA LEU A 208 14.36 -2.65 -3.82
C LEU A 208 15.05 -1.57 -2.97
N LEU A 209 15.44 -0.44 -3.59
CA LEU A 209 15.94 0.74 -2.86
C LEU A 209 14.88 1.32 -1.92
N TYR A 210 13.63 1.48 -2.39
CA TYR A 210 12.52 1.92 -1.55
C TYR A 210 12.36 1.00 -0.33
N CYS A 211 12.38 -0.32 -0.50
CA CYS A 211 12.30 -1.29 0.58
C CYS A 211 13.44 -1.13 1.59
N LYS A 212 14.68 -0.97 1.09
CA LYS A 212 15.87 -0.77 1.92
C LYS A 212 15.77 0.48 2.80
N TYR A 213 15.27 1.59 2.25
CA TYR A 213 15.14 2.85 3.01
C TYR A 213 13.95 2.86 3.96
N LYS A 214 12.81 2.28 3.57
CA LYS A 214 11.60 2.25 4.40
C LYS A 214 11.58 1.11 5.40
N ARG A 215 12.44 0.10 5.24
CA ARG A 215 12.56 -1.08 6.12
C ARG A 215 11.26 -1.86 6.30
N ARG A 216 10.32 -1.75 5.36
CA ARG A 216 9.03 -2.46 5.39
C ARG A 216 9.16 -3.91 4.93
N PHE A 217 10.04 -4.17 3.97
CA PHE A 217 10.34 -5.50 3.43
C PHE A 217 11.85 -5.71 3.36
N ASN A 218 12.32 -6.94 3.59
CA ASN A 218 13.72 -7.28 3.48
C ASN A 218 13.98 -8.07 2.18
N PHE A 219 14.65 -7.40 1.23
CA PHE A 219 15.08 -7.97 -0.04
C PHE A 219 16.60 -7.80 -0.25
N ASP A 220 17.39 -7.75 0.82
CA ASP A 220 18.84 -7.51 0.72
C ASP A 220 19.54 -8.55 -0.16
N TYR A 221 19.08 -9.81 -0.14
CA TYR A 221 19.59 -10.89 -0.99
C TYR A 221 19.36 -10.66 -2.50
N LEU A 222 18.39 -9.84 -2.89
CA LEU A 222 18.14 -9.49 -4.29
C LEU A 222 18.96 -8.27 -4.73
N MET A 223 19.27 -7.36 -3.80
CA MET A 223 20.01 -6.13 -4.11
C MET A 223 21.35 -6.44 -4.78
N ASP A 224 22.07 -7.46 -4.31
CA ASP A 224 23.36 -7.84 -4.87
C ASP A 224 23.22 -8.33 -6.31
N LYS A 225 22.14 -9.06 -6.65
CA LYS A 225 21.87 -9.52 -8.02
C LYS A 225 21.64 -8.36 -8.98
N PHE A 226 20.84 -7.37 -8.60
CA PHE A 226 20.50 -6.24 -9.47
C PHE A 226 21.58 -5.15 -9.52
N LEU A 227 22.42 -5.03 -8.49
CA LEU A 227 23.57 -4.10 -8.49
C LEU A 227 24.81 -4.66 -9.21
N THR A 228 24.92 -5.98 -9.35
CA THR A 228 26.06 -6.65 -10.00
C THR A 228 25.86 -6.94 -11.48
N GLU A 229 24.68 -6.72 -12.07
CA GLU A 229 24.56 -6.81 -13.53
C GLU A 229 25.50 -5.79 -14.19
N PRO A 230 26.49 -6.25 -14.97
CA PRO A 230 27.44 -5.33 -15.58
C PRO A 230 26.65 -4.49 -16.57
N LYS A 231 26.64 -3.16 -16.35
CA LYS A 231 26.28 -2.17 -17.37
C LYS A 231 26.80 -2.70 -18.70
N LYS A 232 25.90 -3.01 -19.65
CA LYS A 232 26.25 -3.45 -21.00
C LYS A 232 27.50 -2.68 -21.43
N LYS A 233 28.63 -3.38 -21.57
CA LYS A 233 29.87 -2.76 -22.06
C LYS A 233 29.46 -2.05 -23.35
N LYS A 234 29.47 -0.72 -23.36
CA LYS A 234 29.43 0.04 -24.60
C LYS A 234 30.56 -0.55 -25.44
N SER A 235 30.21 -1.19 -26.54
CA SER A 235 31.17 -1.78 -27.45
C SER A 235 32.17 -0.70 -27.83
N LEU A 236 33.41 -0.82 -27.35
CA LEU A 236 34.52 0.04 -27.74
C LEU A 236 34.96 -0.21 -29.19
N PHE A 237 34.26 -1.08 -29.93
CA PHE A 237 34.59 -1.45 -31.30
C PHE A 237 33.73 -0.78 -32.37
N SER A 238 32.85 0.18 -32.03
CA SER A 238 32.20 1.01 -33.06
C SER A 238 33.06 2.18 -33.56
N PHE A 239 34.30 2.35 -33.06
CA PHE A 239 35.21 3.42 -33.49
C PHE A 239 36.25 3.01 -34.55
N PHE A 240 36.26 1.76 -35.01
CA PHE A 240 37.12 1.32 -36.12
C PHE A 240 36.33 0.56 -37.18
N ARG A 241 35.51 1.30 -37.94
CA ARG A 241 35.29 0.98 -39.36
C ARG A 241 35.52 2.26 -40.17
N ARG A 242 36.78 2.49 -40.51
CA ARG A 242 37.19 3.28 -41.67
C ARG A 242 37.61 2.29 -42.76
N LYS A 243 36.97 2.37 -43.91
CA LYS A 243 37.63 2.67 -45.18
C LYS A 243 36.64 3.45 -46.03
#